data_AF-A0A955NGB1-F1
#
_entry.id   AF-A0A955NGB1-F1
#
_cell.length_a   1.000
_cell.length_b   1.000
_cell.length_c   1.000
_cell.angle_alpha   90.00
_cell.angle_beta   90.00
_cell.angle_gamma   90.00
#
_symmetry.space_group_name_H-M   'P 1'
#
loop_
_entity.id
_entity.type
_entity.pdbx_description
1 polymer ?
#
loop_
_entity_poly.entity_id
_entity_poly.type
_entity_poly.pdbx_seq_one_letter_code
_entity_poly.pdbx_strand_id
1 'polypeptide(L)'
;MSFAEKPSRRRTRSSYWLTRFLFLRLLGLVYLFAFLVAADQAIPLIGENGLTPAKAYLGRIGGSFSSDWEAFLALPTLFWWTLSDTSILMVAWTGVALSFLLLIGFANSIMMAILWFLYMSIVHIGQVWYGYGWEIQLLETGFLAIFLCPLIDCRPFPRRPPPSPVIWLLRWLTFRIMLGAGLIKIRGDSCWRDLTCLVYHYETQP
;
A
#
# COMPACT_ATOMS: atom_id res chain seq x y z
N MET A 1 -28.03 27.88 -50.04
CA MET A 1 -27.36 26.67 -49.49
C MET A 1 -26.70 27.06 -48.18
N SER A 2 -27.37 26.81 -47.04
CA SER A 2 -26.81 27.06 -45.71
C SER A 2 -26.13 25.77 -45.24
N PHE A 3 -24.81 25.83 -45.04
CA PHE A 3 -24.03 24.74 -44.48
C PHE A 3 -24.37 24.63 -42.99
N ALA A 4 -25.19 23.63 -42.64
CA ALA A 4 -25.38 23.23 -41.26
C ALA A 4 -24.07 22.66 -40.72
N GLU A 5 -23.39 23.40 -39.84
CA GLU A 5 -22.27 22.88 -39.06
C GLU A 5 -22.75 21.68 -38.24
N LYS A 6 -22.15 20.51 -38.49
CA LYS A 6 -22.33 19.31 -37.65
C LYS A 6 -21.83 19.65 -36.24
N PRO A 7 -22.64 19.45 -35.17
CA PRO A 7 -22.15 19.62 -33.81
C PRO A 7 -21.01 18.61 -33.58
N SER A 8 -19.80 19.14 -33.36
CA SER A 8 -18.67 18.33 -32.95
C SER A 8 -19.06 17.60 -31.67
N ARG A 9 -19.08 16.25 -31.70
CA ARG A 9 -19.24 15.44 -30.49
C ARG A 9 -18.08 15.78 -29.57
N ARG A 10 -18.29 16.70 -28.63
CA ARG A 10 -17.40 16.89 -27.48
C ARG A 10 -17.33 15.52 -26.80
N ARG A 11 -16.22 14.80 -26.99
CA ARG A 11 -15.85 13.69 -26.11
C ARG A 11 -15.87 14.28 -24.70
N THR A 12 -16.92 14.00 -23.94
CA THR A 12 -16.98 14.31 -22.51
C THR A 12 -15.75 13.65 -21.91
N ARG A 13 -14.70 14.43 -21.60
CA ARG A 13 -13.53 13.90 -20.90
C ARG A 13 -14.08 13.29 -19.62
N SER A 14 -13.98 11.96 -19.49
CA SER A 14 -14.40 11.27 -18.28
C SER A 14 -13.63 11.89 -17.13
N SER A 15 -14.35 12.59 -16.26
CA SER A 15 -13.76 13.32 -15.18
C SER A 15 -13.67 12.36 -14.00
N TYR A 16 -12.51 11.70 -13.84
CA TYR A 16 -12.27 10.70 -12.79
C TYR A 16 -12.23 11.29 -11.35
N TRP A 17 -12.92 12.40 -11.11
CA TRP A 17 -13.03 13.06 -9.81
C TRP A 17 -13.65 12.16 -8.75
N LEU A 18 -14.81 11.59 -9.07
CA LEU A 18 -15.52 10.71 -8.16
C LEU A 18 -14.70 9.44 -7.89
N THR A 19 -14.07 8.88 -8.93
CA THR A 19 -13.19 7.72 -8.80
C THR A 19 -12.04 8.00 -7.86
N ARG A 20 -11.32 9.11 -8.06
CA ARG A 20 -10.23 9.56 -7.17
C ARG A 20 -10.70 9.73 -5.74
N PHE A 21 -11.83 10.42 -5.55
CA PHE A 21 -12.38 10.71 -4.24
C PHE A 21 -12.74 9.43 -3.47
N LEU A 22 -13.48 8.51 -4.10
CA LEU A 22 -13.84 7.23 -3.49
C LEU A 22 -12.60 6.35 -3.27
N PHE A 23 -11.71 6.27 -4.25
CA PHE A 23 -10.49 5.47 -4.16
C PHE A 23 -9.63 5.87 -2.97
N LEU A 24 -9.35 7.17 -2.80
CA LEU A 24 -8.51 7.66 -1.70
C LEU A 24 -9.14 7.40 -0.32
N ARG A 25 -10.47 7.50 -0.21
CA ARG A 25 -11.17 7.19 1.06
C ARG A 25 -11.15 5.70 1.39
N LEU A 26 -11.43 4.85 0.41
CA LEU A 26 -11.37 3.40 0.60
C LEU A 26 -9.95 2.96 0.91
N LEU A 27 -8.94 3.57 0.26
CA LEU A 27 -7.54 3.33 0.60
C LEU A 27 -7.21 3.77 2.03
N GLY A 28 -7.72 4.93 2.47
CA GLY A 28 -7.62 5.38 3.85
C GLY A 28 -8.24 4.42 4.85
N LEU A 29 -9.38 3.80 4.51
CA LEU A 29 -10.01 2.76 5.33
C LEU A 29 -9.11 1.51 5.44
N VAL A 30 -8.52 1.06 4.34
CA VAL A 30 -7.60 -0.08 4.34
C VAL A 30 -6.36 0.21 5.18
N TYR A 31 -5.74 1.38 5.01
CA TYR A 31 -4.62 1.79 5.85
C TYR A 31 -5.00 1.89 7.33
N LEU A 32 -6.19 2.41 7.64
CA LEU A 32 -6.66 2.51 9.02
C LEU A 32 -6.69 1.13 9.69
N PHE A 33 -7.27 0.12 9.04
CA PHE A 33 -7.25 -1.24 9.56
C PHE A 33 -5.84 -1.81 9.64
N ALA A 34 -5.01 -1.60 8.63
CA ALA A 34 -3.64 -2.10 8.63
C ALA A 34 -2.81 -1.53 9.80
N PHE A 35 -2.95 -0.23 10.08
CA PHE A 35 -2.28 0.41 11.21
C PHE A 35 -2.90 0.06 12.57
N LEU A 36 -4.21 -0.20 12.65
CA LEU A 36 -4.84 -0.70 13.87
C LEU A 36 -4.35 -2.12 14.21
N VAL A 37 -4.25 -2.99 13.20
CA VAL A 37 -3.65 -4.33 13.35
C VAL A 37 -2.21 -4.20 13.80
N ALA A 38 -1.42 -3.30 13.19
CA ALA A 38 -0.06 -3.05 13.63
C ALA A 38 0.01 -2.50 15.08
N ALA A 39 -0.89 -1.60 15.47
CA ALA A 39 -0.91 -1.05 16.83
C ALA A 39 -1.21 -2.11 17.90
N ASP A 40 -2.06 -3.09 17.58
CA ASP A 40 -2.44 -4.17 18.49
C ASP A 40 -1.43 -5.33 18.50
N GLN A 41 -0.92 -5.71 17.33
CA GLN A 41 -0.14 -6.94 17.14
C GLN A 41 1.37 -6.74 16.99
N ALA A 42 1.86 -5.53 16.68
CA ALA A 42 3.29 -5.36 16.39
C ALA A 42 4.19 -5.66 17.60
N ILE A 43 3.78 -5.31 18.83
CA ILE A 43 4.62 -5.59 20.01
C ILE A 43 4.75 -7.09 20.29
N PRO A 44 3.67 -7.88 20.36
CA PRO A 44 3.77 -9.34 20.51
C PRO A 44 4.57 -10.03 19.39
N LEU A 45 4.50 -9.53 18.16
CA LEU A 45 5.13 -10.17 17.00
C LEU A 45 6.60 -9.77 16.81
N ILE A 46 6.89 -8.47 16.82
CA ILE A 46 8.18 -7.90 16.40
C ILE A 46 8.84 -6.97 17.43
N GLY A 47 8.21 -6.75 18.59
CA GLY A 47 8.78 -5.99 19.70
C GLY A 47 10.05 -6.63 20.30
N GLU A 48 10.63 -5.99 21.31
CA GLU A 48 11.87 -6.44 21.95
C GLU A 48 11.77 -7.87 22.52
N ASN A 49 10.61 -8.21 23.09
CA ASN A 49 10.28 -9.54 23.61
C ASN A 49 9.27 -10.31 22.72
N GLY A 50 9.15 -9.90 21.45
CA GLY A 50 8.21 -10.53 20.51
C GLY A 50 8.70 -11.88 19.98
N LEU A 51 7.83 -12.56 19.23
CA LEU A 51 8.16 -13.86 18.60
C LEU A 51 9.34 -13.77 17.62
N THR A 52 9.43 -12.68 16.87
CA THR A 52 10.52 -12.41 15.92
C THR A 52 11.06 -10.99 16.13
N PRO A 53 11.93 -10.76 17.13
CA PRO A 53 12.36 -9.43 17.51
C PRO A 53 13.01 -8.65 16.35
N ALA A 54 12.45 -7.47 16.03
CA ALA A 54 12.95 -6.62 14.95
C ALA A 54 14.41 -6.19 15.16
N LYS A 55 14.83 -6.03 16.42
CA LYS A 55 16.19 -5.60 16.79
C LYS A 55 17.25 -6.63 16.40
N ALA A 56 16.96 -7.91 16.65
CA ALA A 56 17.83 -8.99 16.24
C ALA A 56 17.87 -9.16 14.71
N TYR A 57 16.77 -8.83 14.02
CA TYR A 57 16.72 -8.84 12.56
C TYR A 57 17.54 -7.71 11.94
N LEU A 58 17.32 -6.46 12.34
CA LEU A 58 18.10 -5.31 11.86
C LEU A 58 19.57 -5.42 12.23
N GLY A 59 19.92 -5.97 13.39
CA GLY A 59 21.32 -6.24 13.76
C GLY A 59 22.01 -7.25 12.84
N ARG A 60 21.31 -8.32 12.42
CA ARG A 60 21.84 -9.32 11.47
C ARG A 60 22.05 -8.74 10.07
N ILE A 61 21.11 -7.93 9.60
CA ILE A 61 21.19 -7.30 8.27
C ILE A 61 22.19 -6.15 8.27
N GLY A 62 22.14 -5.29 9.29
CA GLY A 62 23.01 -4.11 9.43
C GLY A 62 24.49 -4.47 9.48
N GLY A 63 24.85 -5.61 10.08
CA GLY A 63 26.25 -6.11 10.06
C GLY A 63 26.80 -6.44 8.67
N SER A 64 25.96 -6.48 7.64
CA SER A 64 26.38 -6.69 6.24
C SER A 64 26.69 -5.38 5.49
N PHE A 65 26.36 -4.22 6.08
CA PHE A 65 26.54 -2.91 5.46
C PHE A 65 27.62 -2.10 6.18
N SER A 66 28.35 -1.27 5.43
CA SER A 66 29.45 -0.48 6.00
C SER A 66 28.96 0.82 6.64
N SER A 67 27.76 1.29 6.26
CA SER A 67 27.14 2.50 6.80
C SER A 67 25.64 2.36 6.98
N ASP A 68 25.09 3.10 7.95
CA ASP A 68 23.64 3.17 8.18
C ASP A 68 22.88 3.70 6.96
N TRP A 69 23.52 4.54 6.15
CA TRP A 69 22.92 5.07 4.92
C TRP A 69 22.80 4.01 3.83
N GLU A 70 23.81 3.15 3.65
CA GLU A 70 23.72 1.99 2.76
C GLU A 70 22.62 1.03 3.22
N ALA A 71 22.56 0.76 4.52
CA ALA A 71 21.52 -0.07 5.11
C ALA A 71 20.11 0.51 4.88
N PHE A 72 19.95 1.83 5.02
CA PHE A 72 18.69 2.53 4.73
C PHE A 72 18.32 2.47 3.24
N LEU A 73 19.28 2.64 2.33
CA LEU A 73 19.00 2.55 0.89
C LEU A 73 18.58 1.14 0.47
N ALA A 74 19.15 0.11 1.10
CA ALA A 74 18.81 -1.28 0.84
C ALA A 74 17.46 -1.68 1.48
N LEU A 75 17.19 -1.22 2.69
CA LEU A 75 15.98 -1.52 3.46
C LEU A 75 15.45 -0.23 4.09
N PRO A 76 14.67 0.57 3.36
CA PRO A 76 14.24 1.88 3.85
C PRO A 76 13.27 1.74 5.02
N THR A 77 13.69 2.14 6.22
CA THR A 77 12.83 2.12 7.40
C THR A 77 13.27 3.18 8.40
N LEU A 78 12.32 3.74 9.13
CA LEU A 78 12.60 4.65 10.26
C LEU A 78 13.34 3.96 11.41
N PHE A 79 13.20 2.64 11.52
CA PHE A 79 13.67 1.87 12.66
C PHE A 79 15.18 1.61 12.69
N TRP A 80 15.94 2.10 11.71
CA TRP A 80 17.41 2.08 11.80
C TRP A 80 17.96 2.96 12.93
N TRP A 81 17.30 4.09 13.22
CA TRP A 81 17.79 5.06 14.21
C TRP A 81 17.11 4.95 15.58
N THR A 82 15.82 4.63 15.61
CA THR A 82 15.01 4.71 16.83
C THR A 82 14.15 3.46 17.02
N LEU A 83 14.74 2.27 17.05
CA LEU A 83 13.98 1.05 17.33
C LEU A 83 13.75 0.86 18.84
N SER A 84 12.48 0.90 19.24
CA SER A 84 11.98 0.54 20.57
C SER A 84 10.50 0.13 20.46
N ASP A 85 9.96 -0.55 21.46
CA ASP A 85 8.52 -0.87 21.49
C ASP A 85 7.66 0.41 21.43
N THR A 86 8.10 1.46 22.12
CA THR A 86 7.44 2.77 22.08
C THR A 86 7.47 3.39 20.69
N SER A 87 8.56 3.27 19.93
CA SER A 87 8.64 3.84 18.59
C SER A 87 7.77 3.10 17.59
N ILE A 88 7.69 1.78 17.69
CA ILE A 88 6.77 0.96 16.88
C ILE A 88 5.32 1.41 17.11
N LEU A 89 4.91 1.57 18.38
CA LEU A 89 3.57 2.06 18.70
C LEU A 89 3.33 3.50 18.25
N MET A 90 4.30 4.40 18.42
CA MET A 90 4.19 5.78 17.93
C MET A 90 3.99 5.83 16.41
N VAL A 91 4.74 5.03 15.65
CA VAL A 91 4.57 4.92 14.19
C VAL A 91 3.19 4.36 13.84
N ALA A 92 2.75 3.30 14.53
CA ALA A 92 1.45 2.69 14.29
C ALA A 92 0.29 3.66 14.56
N TRP A 93 0.26 4.31 15.72
CA TRP A 93 -0.79 5.28 16.08
C TRP A 93 -0.75 6.55 15.24
N THR A 94 0.44 7.01 14.83
CA THR A 94 0.55 8.11 13.86
C THR A 94 -0.07 7.71 12.52
N GLY A 95 0.19 6.48 12.07
CA GLY A 95 -0.44 5.90 10.88
C GLY A 95 -1.96 5.82 10.99
N VAL A 96 -2.49 5.39 12.15
CA VAL A 96 -3.95 5.41 12.44
C VAL A 96 -4.53 6.81 12.26
N ALA A 97 -3.92 7.82 12.88
CA ALA A 97 -4.40 9.20 12.81
C ALA A 97 -4.39 9.75 11.38
N LEU A 98 -3.30 9.55 10.64
CA LEU A 98 -3.17 9.99 9.25
C LEU A 98 -4.13 9.25 8.31
N SER A 99 -4.36 7.95 8.53
CA SER A 99 -5.34 7.16 7.77
C SER A 99 -6.76 7.63 7.99
N PHE A 100 -7.09 8.00 9.23
CA PHE A 100 -8.40 8.56 9.57
C PHE A 100 -8.62 9.92 8.88
N LEU A 101 -7.60 10.78 8.84
CA LEU A 101 -7.65 12.05 8.09
C LEU A 101 -7.89 11.83 6.59
N LEU A 102 -7.24 10.81 6.01
CA LEU A 102 -7.44 10.43 4.61
C LEU A 102 -8.88 9.93 4.37
N LEU A 103 -9.43 9.14 5.31
CA LEU A 103 -10.77 8.58 5.25
C LEU A 103 -11.86 9.67 5.25
N ILE A 104 -11.72 10.71 6.08
CA ILE A 104 -12.67 11.83 6.11
C ILE A 104 -12.54 12.75 4.87
N GLY A 105 -11.44 12.63 4.13
CA GLY A 105 -11.26 13.23 2.81
C GLY A 105 -10.23 14.36 2.73
N PHE A 106 -9.38 14.52 3.76
CA PHE A 106 -8.21 15.37 3.65
C PHE A 106 -7.10 14.58 2.95
N ALA A 107 -6.94 14.77 1.66
CA ALA A 107 -5.94 14.06 0.87
C ALA A 107 -4.89 15.02 0.30
N ASN A 108 -3.64 14.80 0.65
CA ASN A 108 -2.47 15.55 0.15
C ASN A 108 -1.36 14.55 -0.19
N SER A 109 -0.61 14.78 -1.28
CA SER A 109 0.54 13.96 -1.66
C SER A 109 1.59 13.83 -0.55
N ILE A 110 1.86 14.89 0.21
CA ILE A 110 2.83 14.85 1.32
C ILE A 110 2.33 13.92 2.43
N MET A 111 1.06 14.07 2.82
CA MET A 111 0.44 13.22 3.83
C MET A 111 0.42 11.76 3.37
N MET A 112 0.10 11.51 2.10
CA MET A 112 0.11 10.18 1.51
C MET A 112 1.52 9.58 1.48
N ALA A 113 2.54 10.37 1.18
CA ALA A 113 3.93 9.93 1.18
C ALA A 113 4.42 9.58 2.59
N ILE A 114 4.07 10.40 3.59
CA ILE A 114 4.36 10.10 5.00
C ILE A 114 3.66 8.81 5.41
N LEU A 115 2.34 8.70 5.18
CA LEU A 115 1.55 7.51 5.52
C LEU A 115 2.13 6.24 4.89
N TRP A 116 2.45 6.32 3.59
CA TRP A 116 3.09 5.24 2.85
C TRP A 116 4.45 4.85 3.45
N PHE A 117 5.28 5.82 3.80
CA PHE A 117 6.61 5.58 4.36
C PHE A 117 6.56 5.00 5.79
N LEU A 118 5.60 5.43 6.62
CA LEU A 118 5.35 4.82 7.92
C LEU A 118 4.97 3.35 7.77
N TYR A 119 4.08 3.04 6.81
CA TYR A 119 3.67 1.67 6.55
C TYR A 119 4.82 0.80 6.06
N MET A 120 5.59 1.31 5.10
CA MET A 120 6.79 0.65 4.57
C MET A 120 7.81 0.36 5.68
N SER A 121 7.98 1.28 6.62
CA SER A 121 8.88 1.08 7.76
C SER A 121 8.48 -0.14 8.60
N ILE A 122 7.17 -0.34 8.84
CA ILE A 122 6.64 -1.52 9.56
C ILE A 122 6.84 -2.79 8.73
N VAL A 123 6.45 -2.77 7.45
CA VAL A 123 6.55 -3.94 6.57
C VAL A 123 7.98 -4.47 6.50
N HIS A 124 8.98 -3.58 6.41
CA HIS A 124 10.39 -3.98 6.33
C HIS A 124 10.93 -4.64 7.60
N ILE A 125 10.41 -4.32 8.79
CA ILE A 125 10.79 -4.99 10.05
C ILE A 125 9.87 -6.17 10.40
N GLY A 126 8.76 -6.31 9.68
CA GLY A 126 7.70 -7.28 9.93
C GLY A 126 8.04 -8.74 9.64
N GLN A 127 9.18 -9.01 8.99
CA GLN A 127 9.70 -10.36 8.69
C GLN A 127 8.62 -11.28 8.10
N VAL A 128 8.41 -12.46 8.69
CA VAL A 128 7.45 -13.47 8.21
C VAL A 128 6.00 -13.02 8.30
N TRP A 129 5.67 -12.13 9.26
CA TRP A 129 4.30 -11.68 9.50
C TRP A 129 3.81 -10.73 8.42
N TYR A 130 4.71 -9.94 7.84
CA TYR A 130 4.42 -8.97 6.77
C TYR A 130 4.98 -9.43 5.41
N GLY A 131 5.32 -10.72 5.26
CA GLY A 131 5.83 -11.29 4.02
C GLY A 131 4.76 -11.63 2.97
N TYR A 132 3.49 -11.38 3.29
CA TYR A 132 2.37 -11.74 2.42
C TYR A 132 2.14 -10.73 1.29
N GLY A 133 1.59 -11.23 0.18
CA GLY A 133 1.42 -10.43 -1.04
C GLY A 133 0.52 -9.19 -0.90
N TRP A 134 -0.39 -9.18 0.07
CA TRP A 134 -1.24 -8.01 0.33
C TRP A 134 -0.47 -6.81 0.90
N GLU A 135 0.61 -7.04 1.62
CA GLU A 135 1.48 -5.98 2.16
C GLU A 135 2.17 -5.23 1.02
N ILE A 136 2.75 -5.99 0.09
CA ILE A 136 3.39 -5.47 -1.12
C ILE A 136 2.36 -4.76 -2.00
N GLN A 137 1.17 -5.35 -2.16
CA GLN A 137 0.07 -4.72 -2.91
C GLN A 137 -0.32 -3.37 -2.31
N LEU A 138 -0.43 -3.26 -0.98
CA LEU A 138 -0.78 -2.01 -0.31
C LEU A 138 0.34 -0.96 -0.50
N LEU A 139 1.60 -1.37 -0.43
CA LEU A 139 2.73 -0.48 -0.71
C LEU A 139 2.76 0.02 -2.17
N GLU A 140 2.55 -0.86 -3.16
CA GLU A 140 2.49 -0.45 -4.57
C GLU A 140 1.30 0.48 -4.83
N THR A 141 0.13 0.16 -4.26
CA THR A 141 -1.09 0.98 -4.38
C THR A 141 -0.92 2.34 -3.72
N GLY A 142 -0.34 2.37 -2.51
CA GLY A 142 -0.07 3.58 -1.76
C GLY A 142 0.92 4.50 -2.45
N PHE A 143 1.98 3.94 -3.03
CA PHE A 143 2.95 4.71 -3.81
C PHE A 143 2.29 5.41 -5.01
N LEU A 144 1.46 4.68 -5.77
CA LEU A 144 0.71 5.28 -6.87
C LEU A 144 -0.30 6.35 -6.40
N ALA A 145 -0.89 6.16 -5.22
CA ALA A 145 -1.83 7.12 -4.65
C ALA A 145 -1.18 8.47 -4.29
N ILE A 146 0.13 8.51 -4.00
CA ILE A 146 0.88 9.77 -3.77
C ILE A 146 0.72 10.72 -4.96
N PHE A 147 0.86 10.17 -6.18
CA PHE A 147 0.74 10.92 -7.43
C PHE A 147 -0.71 11.16 -7.85
N LEU A 148 -1.65 10.42 -7.26
CA LEU A 148 -3.08 10.65 -7.45
C LEU A 148 -3.57 11.84 -6.60
N CYS A 149 -2.95 12.13 -5.47
CA CYS A 149 -3.26 13.28 -4.62
C CYS A 149 -2.74 14.60 -5.22
N PRO A 150 -3.33 15.75 -4.86
CA PRO A 150 -2.76 17.05 -5.20
C PRO A 150 -1.62 17.37 -4.22
N LEU A 151 -0.63 18.13 -4.67
CA LEU A 151 0.59 18.38 -3.88
C LEU A 151 0.36 19.14 -2.56
N ILE A 152 -0.63 20.04 -2.51
CA ILE A 152 -0.87 20.92 -1.34
C ILE A 152 -2.37 21.06 -1.04
N ASP A 153 -3.23 20.97 -2.05
CA ASP A 153 -4.66 21.25 -1.92
C ASP A 153 -5.40 20.11 -1.19
N CYS A 154 -5.67 20.25 0.11
CA CYS A 154 -6.37 19.24 0.90
C CYS A 154 -7.89 19.14 0.61
N ARG A 155 -8.43 19.86 -0.38
CA ARG A 155 -9.86 19.83 -0.69
C ARG A 155 -10.26 18.45 -1.23
N PRO A 156 -11.44 17.93 -0.85
CA PRO A 156 -11.98 16.68 -1.39
C PRO A 156 -12.13 16.66 -2.93
N PHE A 157 -12.41 17.83 -3.51
CA PHE A 157 -12.48 18.05 -4.95
C PHE A 157 -11.47 19.13 -5.36
N PRO A 158 -10.22 18.75 -5.68
CA PRO A 158 -9.22 19.68 -6.17
C PRO A 158 -9.67 20.35 -7.48
N ARG A 159 -8.99 21.42 -7.92
CA ARG A 159 -9.27 22.01 -9.25
C ARG A 159 -8.55 21.28 -10.40
N ARG A 160 -7.48 20.54 -10.10
CA ARG A 160 -6.66 19.82 -11.10
C ARG A 160 -7.15 18.39 -11.34
N PRO A 161 -7.45 18.00 -12.60
CA PRO A 161 -7.92 16.66 -12.91
C PRO A 161 -6.88 15.61 -12.52
N PRO A 162 -7.31 14.39 -12.14
CA PRO A 162 -6.39 13.31 -11.83
C PRO A 162 -5.52 12.97 -13.04
N PRO A 163 -4.22 12.71 -12.85
CA PRO A 163 -3.30 12.37 -13.93
C PRO A 163 -3.69 11.02 -14.55
N SER A 164 -3.98 11.01 -15.85
CA SER A 164 -4.35 9.80 -16.59
C SER A 164 -3.30 8.68 -16.54
N PRO A 165 -1.97 8.94 -16.51
CA PRO A 165 -0.98 7.87 -16.39
C PRO A 165 -1.15 7.04 -15.11
N VAL A 166 -1.44 7.68 -13.97
CA VAL A 166 -1.61 6.99 -12.69
C VAL A 166 -2.81 6.04 -12.71
N ILE A 167 -3.90 6.45 -13.37
CA ILE A 167 -5.09 5.58 -13.53
C ILE A 167 -4.74 4.34 -14.37
N TRP A 168 -3.95 4.49 -15.42
CA TRP A 168 -3.46 3.35 -16.20
C TRP A 168 -2.51 2.46 -15.42
N LEU A 169 -1.62 3.04 -14.61
CA LEU A 169 -0.74 2.28 -13.71
C LEU A 169 -1.54 1.50 -12.66
N LEU A 170 -2.60 2.08 -12.09
CA LEU A 170 -3.50 1.37 -11.19
C LEU A 170 -4.24 0.21 -11.89
N ARG A 171 -4.69 0.40 -13.14
CA ARG A 171 -5.28 -0.68 -13.94
C ARG A 171 -4.28 -1.79 -14.25
N TRP A 172 -3.06 -1.41 -14.59
CA TRP A 172 -1.96 -2.34 -14.81
C TRP A 172 -1.61 -3.11 -13.54
N LEU A 173 -1.62 -2.45 -12.38
CA LEU A 173 -1.44 -3.09 -11.08
C LEU A 173 -2.51 -4.16 -10.84
N THR A 174 -3.79 -3.83 -11.01
CA THR A 174 -4.88 -4.80 -10.87
C THR A 174 -4.71 -5.99 -11.81
N PHE A 175 -4.34 -5.74 -13.07
CA PHE A 175 -4.07 -6.79 -14.03
C PHE A 175 -2.91 -7.70 -13.59
N ARG A 176 -1.77 -7.12 -13.17
CA ARG A 176 -0.61 -7.90 -12.67
C ARG A 176 -0.97 -8.75 -11.45
N ILE A 177 -1.78 -8.23 -10.53
CA ILE A 177 -2.20 -8.98 -9.34
C ILE A 177 -3.03 -10.21 -9.74
N MET A 178 -4.04 -10.02 -10.60
CA MET A 178 -4.91 -11.11 -11.04
C MET A 178 -4.12 -12.15 -11.85
N LEU A 179 -3.26 -11.71 -12.76
CA LEU A 179 -2.41 -12.60 -13.55
C LEU A 179 -1.41 -13.34 -12.64
N GLY A 180 -0.74 -12.64 -11.74
CA GLY A 180 0.24 -13.22 -10.82
C GLY A 180 -0.38 -14.27 -9.89
N ALA A 181 -1.56 -13.99 -9.34
CA ALA A 181 -2.31 -14.97 -8.54
C ALA A 181 -2.65 -16.23 -9.34
N GLY A 182 -3.04 -16.09 -10.62
CA GLY A 182 -3.26 -17.23 -11.52
C GLY A 182 -1.98 -18.02 -11.83
N LEU A 183 -0.87 -17.34 -12.12
CA LEU A 183 0.41 -17.99 -12.43
C LEU A 183 0.96 -18.78 -11.24
N ILE A 184 0.82 -18.26 -10.01
CA ILE A 184 1.23 -18.99 -8.79
C ILE A 184 0.44 -20.29 -8.66
N LYS A 185 -0.87 -20.27 -8.93
CA LYS A 185 -1.72 -21.47 -8.90
C LYS A 185 -1.28 -22.50 -9.95
N ILE A 186 -1.09 -22.08 -11.19
CA ILE A 186 -0.65 -22.97 -12.30
C ILE A 186 0.75 -23.56 -12.04
N ARG A 187 1.63 -22.83 -11.34
CA ARG A 187 2.96 -23.30 -10.94
C ARG A 187 2.91 -24.26 -9.75
N GLY A 188 1.98 -24.05 -8.81
CA GLY A 188 1.96 -24.73 -7.52
C GLY A 188 1.65 -26.22 -7.61
N ASP A 189 0.60 -26.60 -8.33
CA ASP A 189 0.12 -27.99 -8.35
C ASP A 189 -0.62 -28.29 -9.67
N SER A 190 -0.54 -29.53 -10.14
CA SER A 190 -1.29 -30.01 -11.31
C SER A 190 -2.79 -29.94 -11.10
N CYS A 191 -3.29 -30.01 -9.86
CA CYS A 191 -4.72 -29.83 -9.54
C CYS A 191 -5.35 -28.56 -10.15
N TRP A 192 -4.57 -27.48 -10.29
CA TRP A 192 -5.02 -26.21 -10.89
C TRP A 192 -5.11 -26.28 -12.41
N ARG A 193 -4.29 -27.14 -13.04
CA ARG A 193 -4.32 -27.42 -14.47
C ARG A 193 -5.43 -28.41 -14.82
N ASP A 194 -5.65 -29.38 -13.95
CA ASP A 194 -6.69 -30.41 -14.07
C ASP A 194 -8.08 -29.91 -13.62
N LEU A 195 -8.17 -28.66 -13.13
CA LEU A 195 -9.40 -28.00 -12.65
C LEU A 195 -10.08 -28.70 -11.45
N THR A 196 -9.37 -29.59 -10.76
CA THR A 196 -9.89 -30.35 -9.61
C THR A 196 -9.62 -29.64 -8.29
N CYS A 197 -8.77 -28.61 -8.26
CA CYS A 197 -8.29 -28.06 -7.00
C CYS A 197 -9.41 -27.52 -6.09
N LEU A 198 -10.45 -26.90 -6.66
CA LEU A 198 -11.57 -26.36 -5.87
C LEU A 198 -12.43 -27.42 -5.16
N VAL A 199 -12.27 -28.71 -5.49
CA VAL A 199 -12.96 -29.80 -4.80
C VAL A 199 -12.46 -29.94 -3.36
N TYR A 200 -11.14 -29.78 -3.15
CA TYR A 200 -10.51 -29.99 -1.84
C TYR A 200 -9.84 -28.73 -1.27
N HIS A 201 -9.73 -27.64 -2.06
CA HIS A 201 -8.98 -26.43 -1.68
C HIS A 201 -9.42 -25.83 -0.34
N TYR A 202 -10.72 -25.85 -0.06
CA TYR A 202 -11.30 -25.30 1.17
C TYR A 202 -11.31 -26.29 2.34
N GLU A 203 -11.07 -27.58 2.09
CA GLU A 203 -11.00 -28.59 3.16
C GLU A 203 -9.63 -28.57 3.86
N THR A 204 -8.59 -28.18 3.14
CA THR A 204 -7.19 -28.24 3.62
C THR A 204 -6.58 -26.86 3.87
N GLN A 205 -7.38 -25.79 3.79
CA GLN A 205 -6.87 -24.44 4.03
C GLN A 205 -6.73 -24.21 5.55
N PRO A 206 -5.54 -23.80 6.06
CA PRO A 206 -5.37 -23.46 7.47
C PRO A 206 -6.17 -22.21 7.87
#